data_AF-W4Q986-F1
#
_entry.id   AF-W4Q986-F1
#
_cell.length_a   1.000
_cell.length_b   1.000
_cell.length_c   1.000
_cell.angle_alpha   90.00
_cell.angle_beta   90.00
_cell.angle_gamma   90.00
#
_symmetry.space_group_name_H-M   'P 1'
#
loop_
_entity.id
_entity.type
_entity.pdbx_description
1 polymer ?
#
loop_
_entity_poly.entity_id
_entity_poly.type
_entity_poly.pdbx_seq_one_letter_code
_entity_poly.pdbx_strand_id
1 'polypeptide(L)' 'MINQRSIDKVYLAKGSTDLRKSIDGLAAIVQESFQLDPFSPCLFVFCNRQRDKIKILHWEHNGFCSIIAV' A
#
# COMPACT_ATOMS: atom_id res chain seq x y z
N MET A 1 8.68 7.28 11.84
CA MET A 1 9.76 7.59 10.88
C MET A 1 10.08 6.29 10.16
N ILE A 2 9.89 6.22 8.84
CA ILE A 2 10.18 5.03 8.06
C ILE A 2 11.71 4.89 7.97
N ASN A 3 12.24 3.76 8.42
CA ASN A 3 13.68 3.52 8.48
C ASN A 3 14.24 3.40 7.05
N GLN A 4 15.18 4.26 6.68
CA GLN A 4 15.58 4.55 5.30
C GLN A 4 16.45 3.46 4.63
N ARG A 5 16.41 2.21 5.13
CA ARG A 5 17.35 1.14 4.73
C ARG A 5 16.74 -0.06 3.99
N SER A 6 15.44 -0.09 3.69
CA SER A 6 14.85 -1.26 3.00
C SER A 6 13.52 -0.98 2.27
N ILE A 7 13.34 0.19 1.65
CA ILE A 7 12.25 0.34 0.67
C ILE A 7 12.88 0.29 -0.71
N ASP A 8 12.69 -0.84 -1.39
CA ASP A 8 13.26 -1.06 -2.71
C ASP A 8 12.50 -0.26 -3.76
N LYS A 9 11.16 -0.28 -3.66
CA LYS A 9 10.26 0.30 -4.67
C LYS A 9 8.99 0.85 -4.04
N VAL A 10 8.45 1.88 -4.70
CA VAL A 10 7.15 2.47 -4.38
C VAL A 10 6.24 2.30 -5.60
N TYR A 11 5.07 1.70 -5.38
CA TYR A 11 4.08 1.46 -6.41
C TYR A 11 2.81 2.25 -6.11
N LEU A 12 2.32 3.01 -7.10
CA LEU A 12 1.08 3.77 -6.98
C LEU A 12 -0.05 3.07 -7.72
N ALA A 13 -1.17 2.86 -7.04
CA ALA A 13 -2.37 2.27 -7.64
C ALA A 13 -2.92 3.19 -8.72
N LYS A 14 -3.14 2.64 -9.92
CA LYS A 14 -3.68 3.39 -11.05
C LYS A 14 -5.16 3.71 -10.80
N GLY A 15 -5.52 4.98 -10.88
CA GLY A 15 -6.90 5.43 -10.73
C GLY A 15 -7.26 5.71 -9.28
N SER A 16 -8.45 5.26 -8.86
CA SER A 16 -8.96 5.45 -7.50
C SER A 16 -9.21 4.11 -6.82
N THR A 17 -8.75 4.00 -5.58
CA THR A 17 -8.99 2.83 -4.72
C THR A 17 -9.99 3.19 -3.63
N ASP A 18 -10.90 2.28 -3.34
CA ASP A 18 -11.74 2.39 -2.15
C ASP A 18 -10.89 2.13 -0.89
N LEU A 19 -10.46 3.21 -0.23
CA LEU A 19 -9.60 3.15 0.95
C LEU A 19 -10.30 2.62 2.22
N ARG A 20 -11.61 2.35 2.15
CA ARG A 20 -12.37 1.67 3.23
C ARG A 20 -12.06 0.17 3.32
N LYS A 21 -11.36 -0.39 2.33
CA LYS A 21 -10.90 -1.79 2.37
C LYS A 21 -9.95 -2.02 3.55
N SER A 22 -10.09 -3.21 4.15
CA SER A 22 -9.17 -3.73 5.17
C SER A 22 -7.78 -3.94 4.59
N ILE A 23 -6.82 -4.30 5.44
CA ILE A 23 -5.46 -4.65 5.03
C ILE A 23 -5.50 -5.79 4.00
N ASP A 24 -6.25 -6.86 4.27
CA ASP A 24 -6.39 -8.00 3.34
C ASP A 24 -6.97 -7.58 2.00
N GLY A 25 -7.96 -6.67 2.01
CA GLY A 25 -8.55 -6.14 0.78
C GLY A 25 -7.57 -5.28 -0.03
N LEU A 26 -6.61 -4.61 0.61
CA LEU A 26 -5.55 -3.88 -0.09
C LEU A 26 -4.45 -4.83 -0.57
N ALA A 27 -4.09 -5.85 0.20
CA ALA A 27 -3.13 -6.87 -0.20
C ALA A 27 -3.65 -7.68 -1.41
N ALA A 28 -4.94 -7.98 -1.46
CA ALA A 28 -5.58 -8.59 -2.63
C ALA A 28 -5.42 -7.72 -3.88
N ILE A 29 -5.56 -6.39 -3.77
CA ILE A 29 -5.33 -5.47 -4.90
C ILE A 29 -3.87 -5.52 -5.35
N VAL A 30 -2.90 -5.61 -4.43
CA VAL A 30 -1.49 -5.77 -4.79
C VAL A 30 -1.27 -7.05 -5.62
N GLN A 31 -1.85 -8.16 -5.18
CA GLN A 31 -1.72 -9.44 -5.90
C GLN A 31 -2.45 -9.42 -7.26
N GLU A 32 -3.70 -8.95 -7.30
CA GLU A 32 -4.55 -9.05 -8.50
C GLU A 32 -4.27 -7.95 -9.52
N SER A 33 -4.09 -6.71 -9.06
CA SER A 33 -3.97 -5.54 -9.93
C SER A 33 -2.52 -5.19 -10.25
N PHE A 34 -1.62 -5.25 -9.27
CA PHE A 34 -0.20 -4.99 -9.51
C PHE A 34 0.55 -6.24 -9.97
N GLN A 35 0.00 -7.45 -9.73
CA GLN A 35 0.68 -8.72 -9.99
C GLN A 35 2.01 -8.81 -9.23
N LEU A 36 2.03 -8.28 -8.00
CA LEU A 36 3.18 -8.23 -7.12
C LEU A 36 2.91 -8.96 -5.80
N ASP A 37 3.98 -9.32 -5.11
CA ASP A 37 3.90 -9.88 -3.77
C ASP A 37 3.68 -8.75 -2.73
N PRO A 38 2.54 -8.72 -1.99
CA PRO A 38 2.30 -7.73 -0.94
C PRO A 38 3.26 -7.83 0.25
N PHE A 39 3.96 -8.97 0.42
CA PHE A 39 4.94 -9.17 1.47
C PHE A 39 6.35 -8.70 1.08
N SER A 40 6.53 -8.21 -0.15
CA SER A 40 7.79 -7.64 -0.60
C SER A 40 8.13 -6.35 0.17
N PRO A 41 9.42 -5.98 0.29
CA PRO A 41 9.88 -4.74 0.93
C PRO A 41 9.60 -3.50 0.05
N CYS A 42 8.34 -3.35 -0.36
CA CYS A 42 7.83 -2.30 -1.22
C CYS A 42 6.73 -1.52 -0.52
N LEU A 43 6.56 -0.25 -0.91
CA LEU A 43 5.41 0.55 -0.50
C LEU A 43 4.34 0.51 -1.60
N PHE A 44 3.12 0.16 -1.22
CA PHE A 44 1.96 0.24 -2.10
C PHE A 44 1.08 1.40 -1.69
N VAL A 45 0.96 2.39 -2.57
CA VAL A 45 0.27 3.65 -2.34
C VAL A 45 -1.08 3.62 -3.04
N PHE A 46 -2.13 3.94 -2.29
CA PHE A 46 -3.50 3.97 -2.76
C PHE A 46 -4.10 5.36 -2.54
N CYS A 47 -4.76 5.90 -3.56
CA CYS A 47 -5.45 7.19 -3.48
C CYS A 47 -6.95 6.99 -3.60
N ASN A 48 -7.74 7.75 -2.85
CA ASN A 48 -9.18 7.76 -3.04
C ASN A 48 -9.57 8.53 -4.32
N ARG A 49 -10.86 8.47 -4.68
CA ARG A 49 -11.38 9.12 -5.89
C ARG A 49 -11.26 10.66 -5.87
N GLN A 50 -11.34 11.27 -4.68
CA GLN A 50 -11.19 12.72 -4.51
C GLN A 50 -9.72 13.17 -4.45
N ARG A 51 -8.77 12.23 -4.34
CA ARG A 51 -7.32 12.46 -4.22
C ARG A 51 -6.92 13.31 -3.01
N ASP A 52 -7.77 13.37 -2.00
CA ASP A 52 -7.57 14.06 -0.71
C ASP A 52 -7.18 13.09 0.41
N LYS A 53 -7.07 11.78 0.11
CA LYS A 53 -6.65 10.76 1.07
C LYS A 53 -5.71 9.77 0.43
N ILE A 54 -4.64 9.45 1.14
CA ILE A 54 -3.64 8.46 0.74
C ILE A 54 -3.54 7.39 1.82
N LYS A 55 -3.50 6.13 1.39
CA LYS A 55 -3.23 5.00 2.26
C LYS A 55 -2.03 4.25 1.72
N ILE A 56 -1.10 3.93 2.59
CA ILE A 56 0.12 3.19 2.24
C ILE A 56 0.05 1.84 2.94
N LEU A 57 0.30 0.78 2.18
CA LEU A 57 0.48 -0.58 2.68
C LEU A 57 1.96 -0.96 2.56
N HIS A 58 2.51 -1.46 3.66
CA HIS A 58 3.90 -1.92 3.77
C HIS A 58 3.95 -3.18 4.64
N TRP A 59 4.77 -4.15 4.26
CA TRP A 59 5.07 -5.31 5.10
C TRP A 59 6.40 -5.10 5.83
N GLU A 60 6.40 -5.23 7.16
CA GLU A 60 7.59 -5.04 7.99
C GLU A 60 7.71 -6.15 9.05
N HIS A 61 8.90 -6.75 9.19
CA HIS A 61 9.33 -7.59 10.33
C HIS A 61 8.31 -8.63 10.87
N ASN A 62 7.42 -9.16 10.02
CA ASN A 62 6.36 -10.15 10.32
C ASN A 62 4.92 -9.59 10.51
N GLY A 63 4.63 -8.37 10.03
CA GLY A 63 3.28 -7.83 10.02
C GLY A 63 3.04 -6.76 8.95
N PHE A 64 1.77 -6.61 8.55
CA PHE A 64 1.35 -5.48 7.71
C PHE A 64 1.23 -4.22 8.56
N CYS A 65 1.89 -3.16 8.12
CA CYS A 65 1.71 -1.82 8.62
C CYS A 65 0.96 -1.00 7.57
N SER A 66 -0.20 -0.44 7.94
CA SER A 66 -0.91 0.51 7.09
C SER A 66 -0.88 1.90 7.73
N ILE A 67 -0.41 2.88 6.96
CA ILE A 67 -0.41 4.29 7.35
C ILE A 67 -1.45 5.00 6.51
N ILE A 68 -2.31 5.77 7.18
CA ILE A 68 -3.24 6.70 6.53
C ILE A 68 -2.59 8.09 6.60
N ALA A 69 -2.33 8.69 5.44
CA ALA A 69 -1.94 10.08 5.32
C ALA A 69 -3.14 10.86 4.76
N VAL A 70 -3.57 11.90 5.49
CA VAL A 70 -4.60 12.85 5.06
C VAL A 70 -3.94 13.96 4.27
#